data_AF-A0A2E8KS87-F1
#
_entry.id   AF-A0A2E8KS87-F1
#
_cell.length_a   1.000
_cell.length_b   1.000
_cell.length_c   1.000
_cell.angle_alpha   90.00
_cell.angle_beta   90.00
_cell.angle_gamma   90.00
#
_symmetry.space_group_name_H-M   'P 1'
#
loop_
_entity.id
_entity.type
_entity.pdbx_description
1 polymer ?
#
loop_
_entity_poly.entity_id
_entity_poly.type
_entity_poly.pdbx_seq_one_letter_code
_entity_poly.pdbx_strand_id
1 'polypeptide(L)' 'ESWRDAKKIAEEFLKRKPIDITKGSLWYHNVEISPGWSKSLKRALIIGDHIFYKEKA' A
#
# COMPACT_ATOMS: atom_id res chain seq x y z
N GLU A 1 5.41 1.42 21.12
CA GLU A 1 6.13 0.33 20.43
C GLU A 1 6.02 0.46 18.92
N SER A 2 4.82 0.64 18.36
CA SER A 2 4.55 0.72 16.91
C SER A 2 5.41 1.73 16.11
N TRP A 3 5.78 2.87 16.68
CA TRP A 3 6.66 3.84 16.01
C TRP A 3 8.06 3.30 15.77
N ARG A 4 8.63 2.56 16.74
CA ARG A 4 9.98 1.98 16.61
C ARG A 4 9.99 0.91 15.53
N ASP A 5 8.94 0.10 15.45
CA ASP A 5 8.80 -0.94 14.43
C ASP A 5 8.63 -0.34 13.04
N ALA A 6 7.78 0.70 12.91
CA ALA A 6 7.61 1.43 11.65
C ALA A 6 8.93 2.03 11.15
N LYS A 7 9.71 2.65 12.05
CA LYS A 7 11.05 3.19 11.73
C LYS A 7 11.99 2.08 11.25
N LYS A 8 12.03 0.94 11.96
CA LYS A 8 12.88 -0.20 11.59
C LYS A 8 12.53 -0.73 10.19
N ILE A 9 11.24 -0.88 9.87
CA ILE A 9 10.79 -1.33 8.55
C ILE A 9 11.21 -0.34 7.47
N ALA A 10 11.00 0.97 7.69
CA ALA A 10 11.40 2.01 6.73
C ALA A 10 12.91 1.99 6.46
N GLU A 11 13.74 1.84 7.50
CA GLU A 11 15.19 1.73 7.36
C GLU A 11 15.61 0.50 6.54
N GLU A 12 14.97 -0.66 6.75
CA GLU A 12 15.23 -1.87 5.96
C GLU A 12 14.83 -1.70 4.49
N PHE A 13 13.70 -1.03 4.21
CA PHE A 13 13.22 -0.73 2.84
C PHE A 13 14.14 0.24 2.08
N LEU A 14 14.89 1.10 2.78
CA LEU A 14 15.88 1.99 2.18
C LEU A 14 17.21 1.27 1.93
N LYS A 15 17.63 0.39 2.84
CA LYS A 15 18.91 -0.32 2.75
C LYS A 15 18.88 -1.48 1.76
N ARG A 16 17.73 -2.13 1.60
CA ARG A 16 17.53 -3.30 0.74
C ARG A 16 16.35 -3.01 -0.17
N LYS A 17 16.30 -3.63 -1.34
CA LYS A 17 15.07 -3.63 -2.16
C LYS A 17 14.23 -4.85 -1.74
N PRO A 18 13.25 -4.70 -0.83
CA PRO A 18 12.43 -5.81 -0.39
C PRO A 18 11.50 -6.29 -1.52
N ILE A 19 10.95 -7.49 -1.33
CA ILE A 19 9.90 -8.02 -2.19
C ILE A 19 8.72 -7.04 -2.13
N ASP A 20 8.27 -6.60 -3.30
CA ASP A 20 7.09 -5.76 -3.41
C ASP A 20 5.82 -6.58 -3.12
N ILE A 21 5.36 -6.48 -1.87
CA ILE A 21 4.11 -7.11 -1.42
C ILE A 21 2.86 -6.37 -1.92
N THR A 22 3.01 -5.17 -2.47
CA THR A 22 1.90 -4.31 -2.92
C THR A 22 1.51 -4.56 -4.38
N LYS A 23 2.18 -5.48 -5.09
CA LYS A 23 1.92 -5.83 -6.50
C LYS A 23 1.97 -4.62 -7.44
N GLY A 24 2.92 -3.71 -7.22
CA GLY A 24 3.14 -2.50 -7.99
C GLY A 24 2.09 -1.42 -7.75
N SER A 25 1.48 -1.38 -6.56
CA SER A 25 0.45 -0.39 -6.25
C SER A 25 1.07 0.94 -5.83
N LEU A 26 0.54 2.05 -6.34
CA LEU A 26 0.96 3.40 -5.97
C LEU A 26 -0.10 4.15 -5.15
N TRP A 27 -1.32 3.60 -5.03
CA TRP A 27 -2.42 4.21 -4.30
C TRP A 27 -3.05 3.22 -3.33
N TYR A 28 -3.57 3.73 -2.22
CA TYR A 28 -4.36 2.95 -1.26
C TYR A 28 -5.35 3.85 -0.51
N HIS A 29 -6.40 3.25 0.03
CA HIS A 29 -7.28 3.90 1.00
C HIS A 29 -7.81 2.90 2.03
N ASN A 30 -8.28 3.41 3.17
CA ASN A 30 -8.94 2.57 4.18
C ASN A 30 -10.29 2.04 3.66
N VAL A 31 -10.64 0.79 3.98
CA VAL A 31 -11.89 0.12 3.58
C VAL A 31 -13.17 0.88 3.98
N GLU A 32 -13.13 1.70 5.03
CA GLU A 32 -14.25 2.47 5.55
C GLU A 32 -14.61 3.71 4.71
N ILE A 33 -13.72 4.12 3.79
CA ILE A 33 -13.95 5.27 2.91
C ILE A 33 -13.95 4.85 1.44
N SER A 34 -14.68 5.59 0.60
CA SER A 34 -14.72 5.36 -0.85
C SER A 34 -14.38 6.64 -1.62
N PRO A 35 -13.08 6.95 -1.78
CA PRO A 35 -12.65 8.15 -2.51
C PRO A 35 -13.05 8.09 -3.98
N GLY A 36 -13.40 9.24 -4.57
CA GLY A 36 -13.82 9.31 -5.98
C GLY A 36 -12.78 8.78 -6.97
N TRP A 37 -11.49 9.00 -6.68
CA TRP A 37 -10.37 8.54 -7.51
C TRP A 37 -10.24 7.01 -7.55
N SER A 38 -10.74 6.27 -6.55
CA SER A 38 -10.60 4.81 -6.51
C SER A 38 -11.29 4.11 -7.68
N LYS A 39 -12.35 4.73 -8.22
CA LYS A 39 -13.15 4.21 -9.34
C LYS A 39 -12.39 4.22 -10.68
N SER A 40 -11.39 5.08 -10.84
CA SER A 40 -10.59 5.14 -12.06
C SER A 40 -9.45 4.12 -12.08
N LEU A 41 -9.11 3.51 -10.95
CA LEU A 41 -7.99 2.57 -10.80
C LEU A 41 -8.44 1.10 -10.73
N LYS A 42 -7.49 0.17 -10.87
CA LYS A 42 -7.70 -1.27 -10.68
C LYS A 42 -7.30 -1.67 -9.26
N ARG A 43 -8.23 -2.27 -8.52
CA ARG A 43 -7.93 -2.90 -7.22
C ARG A 43 -6.90 -4.02 -7.40
N ALA A 44 -5.83 -3.99 -6.61
CA ALA A 44 -4.70 -4.91 -6.71
C ALA A 44 -4.74 -5.98 -5.61
N LEU A 45 -4.90 -5.58 -4.34
CA LEU A 45 -5.05 -6.45 -3.18
C LEU A 45 -5.55 -5.65 -1.96
N ILE A 46 -5.74 -6.34 -0.83
CA ILE A 46 -6.08 -5.76 0.47
C ILE A 46 -5.03 -6.25 1.49
N ILE A 47 -4.48 -5.34 2.31
CA ILE A 47 -3.60 -5.67 3.44
C ILE A 47 -4.14 -4.95 4.68
N GLY A 48 -4.59 -5.72 5.67
CA GLY A 48 -5.35 -5.18 6.80
C GLY A 48 -6.56 -4.39 6.29
N ASP A 49 -6.75 -3.18 6.81
CA ASP A 49 -7.88 -2.32 6.44
C ASP A 49 -7.59 -1.43 5.22
N HIS A 50 -6.55 -1.71 4.42
CA HIS A 50 -6.17 -0.90 3.26
C HIS A 50 -6.38 -1.65 1.95
N ILE A 51 -7.12 -1.02 1.03
CA ILE A 51 -7.28 -1.48 -0.34
C ILE A 51 -6.22 -0.80 -1.20
N PHE A 52 -5.40 -1.59 -1.90
CA PHE A 52 -4.33 -1.12 -2.77
C PHE A 52 -4.78 -1.12 -4.24
N TYR A 53 -4.27 -0.14 -5.00
CA TYR A 53 -4.66 0.12 -6.38
C TYR A 53 -3.46 0.36 -7.29
N LYS A 54 -3.63 0.01 -8.56
CA LYS A 54 -2.71 0.31 -9.65
C LYS A 54 -3.45 0.82 -10.89
N GLU A 55 -2.70 1.33 -11.85
CA GLU A 55 -3.27 1.72 -13.14
C GLU A 55 -3.94 0.52 -13.84
N LYS A 56 -4.95 0.84 -14.66
CA LYS A 56 -5.54 -0.16 -15.55
C LYS A 56 -4.50 -0.46 -16.65
N ALA A 57 -4.38 -1.74 -17.00
CA ALA A 57 -3.56 -2.16 -18.13
C ALA A 57 -4.25 -1.77 -19.45
#